data_AF-A0A372NMN7-F1
#
_entry.id   AF-A0A372NMN7-F1
#
_cell.length_a   1.000
_cell.length_b   1.000
_cell.length_c   1.000
_cell.angle_alpha   90.00
_cell.angle_beta   90.00
_cell.angle_gamma   90.00
#
_symmetry.space_group_name_H-M   'P 1'
#
loop_
_entity.id
_entity.type
_entity.pdbx_description
1 polymer ?
#
loop_
_entity_poly.entity_id
_entity_poly.type
_entity_poly.pdbx_seq_one_letter_code
_entity_poly.pdbx_strand_id
1 'polypeptide(L)'
;MNRGMEGYKDRLGNLADKLKREAPQTPLQEVNPVKEPDLLKEEEAQLNVWIPRSLLKQMKVHGLENDLSLKDISIRALQTYLSGNAGSSKS
;
A
#
# COMPACT_ATOMS: atom_id res chain seq x y z
N MET A 1 0.52 -66.18 -18.31
CA MET A 1 0.29 -64.96 -17.51
C MET A 1 1.54 -64.10 -17.57
N ASN A 2 1.54 -62.95 -18.28
CA ASN A 2 2.58 -61.90 -18.19
C ASN A 2 2.22 -60.68 -19.08
N ARG A 3 1.05 -60.07 -18.89
CA ARG A 3 0.62 -58.87 -19.67
C ARG A 3 0.63 -57.57 -18.85
N GLY A 4 0.89 -57.65 -17.55
CA GLY A 4 0.92 -56.49 -16.64
C GLY A 4 2.32 -55.88 -16.41
N MET A 5 3.39 -56.67 -16.56
CA MET A 5 4.77 -56.22 -16.30
C MET A 5 5.35 -55.36 -17.44
N GLU A 6 4.99 -55.64 -18.69
CA GLU A 6 5.44 -54.88 -19.86
C GLU A 6 4.89 -53.44 -19.81
N GLY A 7 3.58 -53.29 -19.61
CA GLY A 7 2.95 -51.97 -19.48
C GLY A 7 3.38 -51.17 -18.24
N TYR A 8 3.91 -51.82 -17.20
CA TYR A 8 4.48 -51.14 -16.03
C TYR A 8 5.86 -50.55 -16.33
N LYS A 9 6.70 -51.32 -17.03
CA LYS A 9 8.02 -50.84 -17.48
C LYS A 9 7.89 -49.68 -18.45
N ASP A 10 6.90 -49.73 -19.35
CA ASP A 10 6.64 -48.65 -20.29
C ASP A 10 6.19 -47.36 -19.59
N ARG A 11 5.38 -47.45 -18.54
CA ARG A 11 4.97 -46.28 -17.73
C ARG A 11 6.14 -45.68 -16.95
N LEU A 12 7.04 -46.52 -16.43
CA LEU A 12 8.26 -46.07 -15.75
C LEU A 12 9.24 -45.39 -16.71
N GLY A 13 9.44 -45.95 -17.91
CA GLY A 13 10.26 -45.33 -18.95
C GLY A 13 9.73 -43.96 -19.35
N ASN A 14 8.43 -43.88 -19.64
CA ASN A 14 7.77 -42.61 -19.99
C ASN A 14 7.84 -41.56 -18.85
N LEU A 15 7.80 -41.98 -17.58
CA LEU A 15 7.94 -41.08 -16.44
C LEU A 15 9.38 -40.57 -16.31
N ALA A 16 10.38 -41.44 -16.49
CA ALA A 16 11.78 -41.08 -16.45
C ALA A 16 12.16 -40.11 -17.59
N ASP A 17 11.57 -40.29 -18.78
CA ASP A 17 11.79 -39.39 -19.91
C ASP A 17 11.15 -38.01 -19.70
N LYS A 18 9.98 -37.93 -19.05
CA LYS A 18 9.37 -36.64 -18.70
C LYS A 18 10.18 -35.88 -17.65
N LEU A 19 10.65 -36.56 -16.60
CA LEU A 19 11.49 -35.97 -15.55
C LEU A 19 12.83 -35.42 -16.05
N LYS A 20 13.39 -36.00 -17.12
CA LYS A 20 14.65 -35.54 -17.72
C LYS A 20 14.48 -34.36 -18.66
N ARG A 21 13.31 -34.23 -19.29
CA ARG A 21 13.04 -33.21 -20.34
C ARG A 21 12.43 -31.94 -19.77
N GLU A 22 11.67 -32.04 -18.69
CA GLU A 22 10.99 -30.91 -18.08
C GLU A 22 11.83 -30.38 -16.91
N ALA A 23 12.31 -29.13 -17.02
CA ALA A 23 12.88 -28.45 -15.87
C ALA A 23 11.79 -28.36 -14.78
N PRO A 24 12.08 -28.75 -13.53
CA PRO A 24 11.09 -28.74 -12.46
C PRO A 24 10.61 -27.30 -12.26
N GLN A 25 9.38 -27.01 -12.71
CA GLN A 25 8.72 -25.77 -12.33
C GLN A 25 8.33 -25.91 -10.87
N THR A 26 9.05 -25.20 -10.00
CA THR A 26 8.61 -25.02 -8.63
C THR A 26 7.26 -24.31 -8.66
N PRO A 27 6.23 -24.77 -7.90
CA PRO A 27 5.01 -24.01 -7.74
C PRO A 27 5.35 -22.68 -7.07
N LEU A 28 5.52 -21.62 -7.87
CA LEU A 28 5.79 -20.29 -7.37
C LEU A 28 4.47 -19.72 -6.87
N GLN A 29 4.24 -19.80 -5.56
CA GLN A 29 3.07 -19.25 -4.93
C GLN A 29 3.18 -17.72 -4.90
N GLU A 30 2.43 -17.04 -5.75
CA GLU A 30 2.28 -15.59 -5.68
C GLU A 30 1.53 -15.22 -4.40
N VAL A 31 2.21 -14.55 -3.48
CA VAL A 31 1.57 -13.98 -2.28
C VAL A 31 1.24 -12.52 -2.54
N ASN A 32 -0.05 -12.20 -2.49
CA ASN A 32 -0.51 -10.81 -2.49
C ASN A 32 -0.51 -10.29 -1.05
N PRO A 33 0.01 -9.08 -0.79
CA PRO A 33 -0.08 -8.45 0.51
C PRO A 33 -1.54 -8.38 0.95
N VAL A 34 -1.83 -8.83 2.17
CA VAL A 34 -3.15 -8.68 2.76
C VAL A 34 -3.35 -7.18 2.98
N LYS A 35 -4.28 -6.59 2.22
CA LYS A 35 -4.67 -5.19 2.42
C LYS A 35 -5.18 -5.08 3.86
N GLU A 36 -4.48 -4.31 4.67
CA GLU A 36 -4.94 -3.99 6.01
C GLU A 36 -6.33 -3.36 5.92
N PRO A 37 -7.28 -3.72 6.81
CA PRO A 37 -8.59 -3.11 6.81
C PRO A 37 -8.41 -1.61 7.04
N ASP A 38 -8.91 -0.80 6.11
CA ASP A 38 -8.91 0.66 6.21
C ASP A 38 -9.54 1.08 7.54
N LEU A 39 -8.69 1.37 8.53
CA LEU A 39 -9.08 1.96 9.79
C LEU A 39 -9.63 3.35 9.50
N LEU A 40 -10.95 3.45 9.31
CA LEU A 40 -11.80 4.64 9.47
C LEU A 40 -11.06 5.97 9.25
N LYS A 41 -10.45 6.15 8.08
CA LYS A 41 -9.98 7.48 7.68
C LYS A 41 -11.23 8.31 7.42
N GLU A 42 -11.38 9.41 8.15
CA GLU A 42 -12.42 10.40 7.84
C GLU A 42 -12.32 10.78 6.37
N GLU A 43 -13.47 11.02 5.72
CA GLU A 43 -13.49 11.40 4.31
C GLU A 43 -12.70 12.70 4.12
N GLU A 44 -11.60 12.61 3.36
CA GLU A 44 -10.71 13.74 3.12
C GLU A 44 -11.19 14.54 1.91
N ALA A 45 -11.36 15.86 2.06
CA ALA A 45 -11.63 16.78 0.97
C ALA A 45 -10.35 17.47 0.48
N GLN A 46 -10.24 17.74 -0.83
CA GLN A 46 -9.13 18.52 -1.39
C GLN A 46 -9.33 20.02 -1.12
N LEU A 47 -8.28 20.68 -0.63
CA LEU A 47 -8.25 22.13 -0.43
C LEU A 47 -7.27 22.77 -1.43
N ASN A 48 -7.81 23.44 -2.45
CA ASN A 48 -7.02 24.15 -3.46
C ASN A 48 -6.92 25.63 -3.11
N VAL A 49 -5.74 26.10 -2.69
CA VAL A 49 -5.52 27.49 -2.27
C VAL A 49 -4.21 28.02 -2.84
N TRP A 50 -4.24 29.27 -3.29
CA TRP A 50 -3.04 30.01 -3.67
C TRP A 50 -2.48 30.73 -2.46
N ILE A 51 -1.22 30.43 -2.12
CA ILE A 51 -0.50 31.07 -1.00
C ILE A 51 0.82 31.68 -1.46
N PRO A 52 1.34 32.69 -0.75
CA PRO A 52 2.66 33.24 -1.03
C PRO A 52 3.76 32.17 -0.98
N ARG A 53 4.70 32.22 -1.92
CA ARG A 53 5.82 31.27 -1.98
C ARG A 53 6.69 31.30 -0.72
N SER A 54 6.82 32.46 -0.09
CA SER A 54 7.54 32.63 1.18
C SER A 54 6.89 31.82 2.30
N LEU A 55 5.57 31.87 2.41
CA LEU A 55 4.80 31.13 3.42
C LEU A 55 4.93 29.62 3.21
N LEU A 56 4.83 29.14 1.97
CA LEU A 56 5.03 27.72 1.67
C LEU A 56 6.42 27.23 2.08
N LYS A 57 7.46 28.04 1.87
CA LYS A 57 8.83 27.70 2.32
C LYS A 57 8.91 27.59 3.83
N GLN A 58 8.34 28.56 4.56
CA GLN A 58 8.31 28.54 6.02
C GLN A 58 7.57 27.32 6.57
N MET A 59 6.41 26.98 6.00
CA MET A 59 5.66 25.78 6.38
C MET A 59 6.48 24.50 6.18
N LYS A 60 7.23 24.40 5.07
CA LYS A 60 8.08 23.23 4.79
C LYS A 60 9.23 23.10 5.79
N VAL A 61 9.91 24.21 6.09
CA VAL A 61 10.99 24.23 7.08
C VAL A 61 10.46 23.82 8.45
N HIS A 62 9.32 24.40 8.86
CA HIS A 62 8.68 24.05 10.12
C HIS A 62 8.26 22.58 10.18
N GLY A 63 7.73 22.02 9.09
CA GLY A 63 7.39 20.61 8.99
C GLY A 63 8.60 19.68 9.12
N LEU A 64 9.74 20.06 8.54
CA LEU A 64 11.01 19.33 8.68
C LEU A 64 11.55 19.37 10.12
N GLU A 65 11.45 20.51 10.80
CA GLU A 65 11.96 20.67 12.18
C GLU A 65 11.14 19.91 13.22
N ASN A 66 9.86 19.66 12.95
CA ASN A 66 8.90 19.12 13.92
C ASN A 66 8.35 17.73 13.51
N ASP A 67 8.89 17.12 12.45
CA ASP A 67 8.39 15.87 11.86
C ASP A 67 6.88 15.90 11.58
N LEU A 68 6.40 17.02 11.02
CA LEU A 68 4.98 17.23 10.67
C LEU A 68 4.78 17.29 9.16
N SER A 69 3.69 16.72 8.68
CA SER A 69 3.29 16.91 7.29
C SER A 69 2.69 18.31 7.07
N LEU A 70 2.76 18.80 5.83
CA LEU A 70 2.09 20.06 5.43
C LEU A 70 0.57 20.01 5.71
N LYS A 71 -0.02 18.82 5.60
CA LYS A 71 -1.43 18.59 5.91
C LYS A 71 -1.71 18.79 7.39
N ASP A 72 -0.89 18.21 8.28
CA ASP A 72 -1.07 18.35 9.73
C ASP A 72 -0.96 19.81 10.17
N ILE A 73 0.03 20.53 9.63
CA ILE A 73 0.21 21.96 9.89
C ILE A 73 -1.04 22.74 9.44
N SER A 74 -1.54 22.44 8.24
CA SER A 74 -2.71 23.11 7.68
C SER A 74 -3.97 22.84 8.51
N ILE A 75 -4.21 21.59 8.90
CA ILE A 75 -5.35 21.20 9.74
C ILE A 75 -5.29 21.92 11.09
N ARG A 76 -4.14 21.90 11.77
CA ARG A 76 -3.96 22.56 13.07
C ARG A 76 -4.19 24.06 12.98
N ALA A 77 -3.65 24.72 11.95
CA ALA A 77 -3.83 26.15 11.75
C ALA A 77 -5.31 26.49 11.50
N LEU A 78 -5.99 25.73 10.65
CA LEU A 78 -7.42 25.92 10.35
C LEU A 78 -8.31 25.66 11.56
N GLN A 79 -8.06 24.58 12.31
CA GLN A 79 -8.80 24.27 13.54
C GLN A 79 -8.61 25.35 14.60
N THR A 80 -7.38 25.83 14.79
CA THR A 80 -7.06 26.90 15.74
C THR A 80 -7.76 28.19 15.35
N TYR A 81 -7.72 28.56 14.07
CA TYR A 81 -8.38 29.74 13.55
C TYR A 81 -9.90 29.69 13.77
N LEU A 82 -10.54 28.56 13.44
CA LEU A 82 -11.98 28.37 13.62
C LEU A 82 -12.38 28.35 15.10
N SER A 83 -11.59 27.70 15.95
CA SER A 83 -11.85 27.63 17.40
C SER A 83 -11.69 28.98 18.08
N GLY A 84 -10.68 29.77 17.67
CA GLY A 84 -10.47 31.13 18.17
C GLY A 84 -11.56 32.12 17.75
N ASN A 85 -12.19 31.89 16.59
CA ASN A 85 -13.24 32.78 16.07
C ASN A 85 -14.66 32.40 16.55
N ALA A 86 -14.85 31.21 17.14
CA ALA A 86 -16.13 30.81 17.74
C ALA A 86 -16.49 31.66 18.98
N GLY A 87 -15.52 32.36 19.58
CA GLY A 87 -15.74 33.29 20.70
C GLY A 87 -16.14 34.71 20.32
N SER A 88 -16.05 35.11 19.04
CA SER A 88 -16.27 36.50 18.60
C SER A 88 -17.63 36.76 17.94
N SER A 89 -18.49 35.74 17.79
CA SER A 89 -19.83 35.85 17.18
C SER A 89 -20.99 35.93 18.20
N LYS A 90 -20.70 36.10 19.49
CA LYS A 90 -21.72 36.41 20.51
C LYS A 90 -21.39 37.74 21.19
N SER A 91 -21.75 38.85 20.55
CA SER A 91 -21.99 40.14 21.21
C SER A 91 -23.03 40.91 20.41
#